data_AF-A0A9C9BTD2-F1
#
_entry.id   AF-A0A9C9BTD2-F1
#
_cell.length_a   1.000
_cell.length_b   1.000
_cell.length_c   1.000
_cell.angle_alpha   90.00
_cell.angle_beta   90.00
_cell.angle_gamma   90.00
#
_symmetry.space_group_name_H-M   'P 1'
#
loop_
_entity.id
_entity.type
_entity.pdbx_description
1 polymer ?
#
loop_
_entity_poly.entity_id
_entity_poly.type
_entity_poly.pdbx_seq_one_letter_code
_entity_poly.pdbx_strand_id
1 'polypeptide(L)'
;GDNGQDLLQSGEVDLVMEWNGDILQLMEEDNDIAYIVPKEGSLVWQDNLCIPRRSPHVTEAHQFINFIFDAKAGAELAEEIAYATPNLAALALTSESYQKNSAIFPSKETLARCESAKYAGSRVSQLYNEVWSQILNEGASQSGE
;
A
#
# COMPACT_ATOMS: atom_id res chain seq x y z
N GLY A 1 9.10 9.18 -10.02
CA GLY A 1 8.95 7.73 -9.79
C GLY A 1 7.87 7.57 -8.76
N ASP A 2 7.89 6.50 -7.99
CA ASP A 2 7.23 6.50 -6.68
C ASP A 2 8.22 7.12 -5.68
N ASN A 3 8.08 8.43 -5.42
CA ASN A 3 8.99 9.21 -4.58
C ASN A 3 8.24 10.28 -3.78
N GLY A 4 6.94 10.09 -3.55
CA GLY A 4 6.11 11.04 -2.82
C GLY A 4 6.58 11.22 -1.37
N GLN A 5 7.03 10.14 -0.74
CA GLN A 5 7.60 10.11 0.61
C GLN A 5 8.82 11.05 0.72
N ASP A 6 9.78 10.93 -0.19
CA ASP A 6 11.00 11.75 -0.18
C ASP A 6 10.67 13.24 -0.33
N LEU A 7 9.74 13.58 -1.23
CA LEU A 7 9.32 14.96 -1.47
C LEU A 7 8.56 15.55 -0.28
N LEU A 8 7.75 14.73 0.39
CA LEU A 8 7.03 15.14 1.59
C LEU A 8 8.03 15.35 2.75
N GLN A 9 8.95 14.41 2.97
CA GLN A 9 9.95 14.47 4.03
C GLN A 9 10.94 15.62 3.83
N SER A 10 11.30 15.97 2.59
CA SER A 10 12.16 17.12 2.29
C SER A 10 11.45 18.47 2.44
N GLY A 11 10.11 18.47 2.55
CA GLY A 11 9.28 19.68 2.55
C GLY A 11 9.18 20.34 1.17
N GLU A 12 9.51 19.63 0.08
CA GLU A 12 9.30 20.11 -1.28
C GLU A 12 7.82 20.16 -1.67
N VAL A 13 6.99 19.32 -1.03
CA VAL A 13 5.54 19.32 -1.17
C VAL A 13 4.86 19.21 0.19
N ASP A 14 3.68 19.84 0.32
CA ASP A 14 2.87 19.77 1.55
C ASP A 14 1.89 18.59 1.58
N LEU A 15 1.65 17.96 0.42
CA LEU A 15 0.65 16.90 0.26
C LEU A 15 1.02 15.95 -0.88
N VAL A 16 0.85 14.65 -0.64
CA VAL A 16 1.02 13.57 -1.61
C VAL A 16 -0.10 12.54 -1.51
N MET A 17 -0.36 11.84 -2.61
CA MET A 17 -1.14 10.61 -2.58
C MET A 17 -0.17 9.44 -2.42
N GLU A 18 -0.27 8.73 -1.31
CA GLU A 18 0.74 7.73 -0.93
C GLU A 18 0.12 6.59 -0.12
N TRP A 19 0.83 5.47 -0.02
CA TRP A 19 0.38 4.30 0.72
C TRP A 19 0.45 4.50 2.24
N ASN A 20 -0.48 3.88 2.95
CA ASN A 20 -0.65 4.10 4.39
C ASN A 20 0.54 3.62 5.23
N GLY A 21 1.12 2.45 4.90
CA GLY A 21 2.25 1.89 5.66
C GLY A 21 3.53 2.69 5.45
N ASP A 22 3.70 3.27 4.28
CA ASP A 22 4.86 4.10 3.99
C ASP A 22 4.79 5.44 4.72
N ILE A 23 3.65 6.14 4.66
CA ILE A 23 3.46 7.38 5.44
C ILE A 23 3.54 7.10 6.95
N LEU A 24 3.06 5.95 7.43
CA LEU A 24 3.20 5.59 8.84
C LEU A 24 4.66 5.49 9.28
N GLN A 25 5.54 4.93 8.46
CA GLN A 25 6.98 4.89 8.76
C GLN A 25 7.56 6.31 8.83
N LEU A 26 7.18 7.21 7.91
CA LEU A 26 7.59 8.61 7.96
C LEU A 26 7.08 9.32 9.24
N MET A 27 5.86 9.01 9.68
CA MET A 27 5.27 9.56 10.90
C MET A 27 6.00 9.13 12.19
N GLU A 28 6.78 8.05 12.16
CA GLU A 28 7.63 7.67 13.30
C GLU A 28 8.86 8.59 13.43
N GLU A 29 9.32 9.14 12.32
CA GLU A 29 10.47 10.05 12.25
C GLU A 29 10.07 11.52 12.39
N ASP A 30 8.89 11.89 11.87
CA ASP A 30 8.39 13.26 11.84
C ASP A 30 6.91 13.34 12.28
N ASN A 31 6.70 14.03 13.41
CA ASN A 31 5.37 14.21 14.00
C ASN A 31 4.52 15.30 13.29
N ASP A 32 5.07 16.04 12.34
CA ASP A 32 4.31 17.01 11.52
C ASP A 32 3.59 16.35 10.33
N ILE A 33 3.94 15.09 10.02
CA ILE A 33 3.32 14.31 8.96
C ILE A 33 2.07 13.60 9.48
N ALA A 34 1.03 13.53 8.65
CA ALA A 34 -0.19 12.80 8.96
C ALA A 34 -0.76 12.06 7.74
N TYR A 35 -1.32 10.87 7.99
CA TYR A 35 -2.08 10.11 7.01
C TYR A 35 -3.59 10.30 7.20
N ILE A 36 -4.31 10.55 6.10
CA ILE A 36 -5.78 10.59 6.10
C ILE A 36 -6.36 9.84 4.90
N VAL A 37 -7.53 9.23 5.11
CA VAL A 37 -8.39 8.77 4.01
C VAL A 37 -9.33 9.93 3.64
N PRO A 38 -9.32 10.46 2.39
CA PRO A 38 -10.22 11.53 1.93
C PRO A 38 -11.67 11.20 2.24
N LYS A 39 -12.60 12.16 2.39
CA LYS A 39 -14.00 11.92 2.83
C LYS A 39 -14.87 11.19 1.79
N GLU A 40 -14.49 11.24 0.51
CA GLU A 40 -15.21 10.62 -0.61
C GLU A 40 -14.99 9.11 -0.64
N GLY A 41 -13.76 8.68 -0.41
CA GLY A 41 -13.35 7.28 -0.43
C GLY A 41 -11.86 7.19 -0.71
N SER A 42 -11.31 6.00 -0.65
CA SER A 42 -10.04 5.69 -1.29
C SER A 42 -10.06 4.25 -1.80
N LEU A 43 -8.94 3.83 -2.37
CA LEU A 43 -8.71 2.48 -2.82
C LEU A 43 -8.45 1.54 -1.64
N VAL A 44 -9.19 0.45 -1.57
CA VAL A 44 -8.81 -0.75 -0.79
C VAL A 44 -8.05 -1.69 -1.73
N TRP A 45 -6.86 -2.09 -1.32
CA TRP A 45 -5.96 -2.91 -2.12
C TRP A 45 -5.40 -4.06 -1.29
N GLN A 46 -4.82 -5.04 -1.97
CA GLN A 46 -4.15 -6.17 -1.35
C GLN A 46 -3.12 -6.73 -2.32
N ASP A 47 -1.90 -6.89 -1.84
CA ASP A 47 -0.85 -7.64 -2.54
C ASP A 47 -0.89 -9.12 -2.19
N ASN A 48 -0.58 -9.94 -3.19
CA ASN A 48 -0.69 -11.39 -3.10
C ASN A 48 0.56 -12.06 -3.65
N LEU A 49 1.10 -13.02 -2.90
CA LEU A 49 2.16 -13.89 -3.39
C LEU A 49 1.60 -14.87 -4.42
N CYS A 50 2.22 -14.90 -5.60
CA CYS A 50 1.88 -15.83 -6.68
C CYS A 50 3.13 -16.60 -7.12
N ILE A 51 2.97 -17.88 -7.47
CA ILE A 51 4.05 -18.67 -8.10
C ILE A 51 3.87 -18.62 -9.62
N PRO A 52 4.81 -18.04 -10.38
CA PRO A 52 4.74 -18.03 -11.83
C PRO A 52 4.70 -19.44 -12.41
N ARG A 53 3.87 -19.67 -13.43
CA ARG A 53 3.71 -20.99 -14.08
C ARG A 53 5.01 -21.65 -14.54
N ARG A 54 6.02 -20.84 -14.87
CA ARG A 54 7.34 -21.30 -15.38
C ARG A 54 8.44 -21.22 -14.32
N SER A 55 8.10 -21.11 -13.04
CA SER A 55 9.11 -21.09 -11.98
C SER A 55 9.91 -22.40 -11.98
N PRO A 56 11.26 -22.36 -12.03
CA PRO A 56 12.09 -23.55 -11.88
C PRO A 56 12.24 -24.01 -10.42
N HIS A 57 11.78 -23.21 -9.45
CA HIS A 57 11.95 -23.41 -8.01
C HIS A 57 10.61 -23.38 -7.26
N VAL A 58 9.69 -24.26 -7.67
CA VAL A 58 8.31 -24.28 -7.13
C VAL A 58 8.31 -24.69 -5.65
N THR A 59 9.15 -25.63 -5.25
CA THR A 59 9.21 -26.13 -3.87
C THR A 59 9.68 -25.03 -2.91
N GLU A 60 10.74 -24.32 -3.28
CA GLU A 60 11.32 -23.22 -2.51
C GLU A 60 10.35 -22.04 -2.42
N ALA A 61 9.61 -21.76 -3.51
CA ALA A 61 8.57 -20.74 -3.49
C ALA A 61 7.45 -21.07 -2.48
N HIS A 62 7.01 -22.33 -2.39
CA HIS A 62 6.05 -22.73 -1.35
C HIS A 62 6.64 -22.63 0.06
N GLN A 63 7.92 -22.97 0.25
CA GLN A 63 8.59 -22.81 1.55
C GLN A 63 8.65 -21.34 1.97
N PHE A 64 8.96 -20.45 1.04
CA PHE A 64 8.95 -19.01 1.29
C PHE A 64 7.56 -18.49 1.64
N ILE A 65 6.53 -18.86 0.87
CA ILE A 65 5.14 -18.50 1.19
C ILE A 65 4.77 -19.02 2.59
N ASN A 66 5.07 -20.27 2.92
CA ASN A 66 4.80 -20.83 4.25
C ASN A 66 5.52 -20.06 5.36
N PHE A 67 6.76 -19.61 5.13
CA PHE A 67 7.49 -18.79 6.09
C PHE A 67 6.82 -17.42 6.30
N ILE A 68 6.43 -16.73 5.24
CA ILE A 68 5.73 -15.44 5.34
C ILE A 68 4.37 -15.57 6.06
N PHE A 69 3.68 -16.70 5.86
CA PHE A 69 2.40 -16.98 6.53
C PHE A 69 2.54 -17.61 7.93
N ASP A 70 3.76 -17.89 8.40
CA ASP A 70 3.97 -18.26 9.81
C ASP A 70 3.50 -17.11 10.72
N ALA A 71 2.87 -17.46 11.85
CA ALA A 71 2.28 -16.45 12.72
C ALA A 71 3.32 -15.47 13.28
N LYS A 72 4.49 -15.97 13.69
CA LYS A 72 5.52 -15.12 14.30
C LYS A 72 6.22 -14.28 13.23
N ALA A 73 6.69 -14.93 12.16
CA ALA A 73 7.38 -14.22 11.08
C ALA A 73 6.46 -13.20 10.39
N GLY A 74 5.18 -13.54 10.18
CA GLY A 74 4.19 -12.65 9.60
C GLY A 74 3.81 -11.48 10.52
N ALA A 75 3.88 -11.66 11.85
CA ALA A 75 3.66 -10.57 12.80
C ALA A 75 4.83 -9.58 12.79
N GLU A 76 6.07 -10.09 12.87
CA GLU A 76 7.29 -9.28 12.77
C GLU A 76 7.32 -8.50 11.46
N LEU A 77 7.02 -9.15 10.33
CA LEU A 77 6.94 -8.50 9.03
C LEU A 77 5.89 -7.37 9.01
N ALA A 78 4.68 -7.65 9.50
CA ALA A 78 3.57 -6.71 9.42
C ALA A 78 3.80 -5.45 10.27
N GLU A 79 4.42 -5.59 11.44
CA GLU A 79 4.82 -4.44 12.26
C GLU A 79 5.91 -3.63 11.59
N GLU A 80 6.95 -4.28 11.06
CA GLU A 80 8.08 -3.61 10.40
C GLU A 80 7.63 -2.74 9.23
N ILE A 81 6.71 -3.24 8.39
CA ILE A 81 6.25 -2.51 7.20
C ILE A 81 5.00 -1.67 7.43
N ALA A 82 4.44 -1.69 8.65
CA ALA A 82 3.22 -0.97 9.03
C ALA A 82 1.99 -1.21 8.12
N TYR A 83 1.87 -2.40 7.51
CA TYR A 83 0.70 -2.80 6.71
C TYR A 83 -0.16 -3.85 7.42
N ALA A 84 -1.46 -3.84 7.14
CA ALA A 84 -2.42 -4.75 7.75
C ALA A 84 -2.15 -6.22 7.36
N THR A 85 -1.89 -7.07 8.34
CA THR A 85 -1.75 -8.51 8.09
C THR A 85 -3.12 -9.16 7.86
N PRO A 86 -3.27 -10.01 6.82
CA PRO A 86 -4.49 -10.81 6.64
C PRO A 86 -4.52 -12.05 7.54
N ASN A 87 -3.43 -12.36 8.25
CA ASN A 87 -3.30 -13.55 9.08
C ASN A 87 -3.72 -13.25 10.53
N LEU A 88 -4.89 -13.76 10.95
CA LEU A 88 -5.40 -13.55 12.31
C LEU A 88 -4.48 -14.09 13.41
N ALA A 89 -3.73 -15.17 13.14
CA ALA A 89 -2.78 -15.71 14.11
C ALA A 89 -1.56 -14.80 14.28
N ALA A 90 -1.08 -14.18 13.18
CA ALA A 90 -0.04 -13.17 13.24
C ALA A 90 -0.54 -11.90 13.94
N LEU A 91 -1.75 -11.41 13.60
CA LEU A 91 -2.37 -10.24 14.23
C LEU A 91 -2.46 -10.38 15.75
N ALA A 92 -2.74 -11.57 16.27
CA ALA A 92 -2.82 -11.83 17.70
C ALA A 92 -1.45 -11.70 18.42
N LEU A 93 -0.34 -11.72 17.68
CA LEU A 93 1.02 -11.61 18.20
C LEU A 93 1.61 -10.20 18.09
N THR A 94 0.97 -9.28 17.36
CA THR A 94 1.43 -7.90 17.23
C THR A 94 1.09 -7.06 18.47
N SER A 95 1.73 -5.91 18.58
CA SER A 95 1.50 -4.90 19.60
C SER A 95 0.07 -4.31 19.56
N GLU A 96 -0.37 -3.80 20.71
CA GLU A 96 -1.65 -3.11 20.84
C GLU A 96 -1.68 -1.81 20.03
N SER A 97 -0.55 -1.11 19.91
CA SER A 97 -0.41 0.09 19.07
C SER A 97 -0.66 -0.22 17.60
N TYR A 98 -0.09 -1.32 17.08
CA TYR A 98 -0.34 -1.79 15.72
C TYR A 98 -1.83 -2.14 15.51
N GLN A 99 -2.41 -2.94 16.41
CA GLN A 99 -3.81 -3.39 16.30
C GLN A 99 -4.83 -2.24 16.37
N LYS A 100 -4.50 -1.14 17.05
CA LYS A 100 -5.37 0.02 17.22
C LYS A 100 -5.07 1.18 16.26
N ASN A 101 -4.05 1.07 15.42
CA ASN A 101 -3.69 2.12 14.49
C ASN A 101 -4.74 2.22 13.37
N SER A 102 -5.44 3.36 13.29
CA SER A 102 -6.53 3.58 12.33
C SER A 102 -6.07 3.78 10.89
N ALA A 103 -4.78 4.06 10.65
CA ALA A 103 -4.21 4.07 9.31
C ALA A 103 -3.90 2.64 8.81
N ILE A 104 -3.64 1.69 9.72
CA ILE A 104 -3.47 0.26 9.40
C ILE A 104 -4.83 -0.45 9.33
N PHE A 105 -5.66 -0.26 10.35
CA PHE A 105 -7.00 -0.84 10.48
C PHE A 105 -8.06 0.26 10.54
N PRO A 106 -8.49 0.81 9.39
CA PRO A 106 -9.51 1.85 9.36
C PRO A 106 -10.83 1.40 9.98
N SER A 107 -11.60 2.37 10.47
CA SER A 107 -12.93 2.11 11.00
C SER A 107 -13.85 1.53 9.91
N LYS A 108 -14.90 0.80 10.33
CA LYS A 108 -15.92 0.30 9.40
C LYS A 108 -16.59 1.42 8.60
N GLU A 109 -16.75 2.60 9.20
CA GLU A 109 -17.31 3.77 8.52
C GLU A 109 -16.37 4.25 7.42
N THR A 110 -15.06 4.34 7.69
CA THR A 110 -14.04 4.68 6.67
C THR A 110 -14.00 3.63 5.57
N LEU A 111 -14.07 2.34 5.89
CA LEU A 111 -14.05 1.28 4.89
C LEU A 111 -15.33 1.26 4.02
N ALA A 112 -16.50 1.63 4.56
CA ALA A 112 -17.76 1.60 3.83
C ALA A 112 -17.85 2.59 2.66
N ARG A 113 -16.95 3.58 2.64
CA ARG A 113 -16.81 4.64 1.62
C ARG A 113 -15.61 4.39 0.69
N CYS A 114 -14.81 3.36 0.96
CA CYS A 114 -13.70 2.96 0.09
C CYS A 114 -14.14 1.88 -0.92
N GLU A 115 -13.39 1.77 -2.02
CA GLU A 115 -13.67 0.81 -3.07
C GLU A 115 -12.47 -0.09 -3.34
N SER A 116 -12.71 -1.38 -3.57
CA SER A 116 -11.63 -2.29 -3.97
C SER A 116 -11.28 -2.15 -5.45
N ALA A 117 -10.00 -2.27 -5.80
CA ALA A 117 -9.58 -2.40 -7.20
C ALA A 117 -10.27 -3.61 -7.85
N LYS A 118 -10.98 -3.38 -8.94
CA LYS A 118 -11.64 -4.43 -9.74
C LYS A 118 -11.07 -4.44 -11.14
N TYR A 119 -10.75 -5.64 -11.62
CA TYR A 119 -10.40 -5.82 -13.02
C TYR A 119 -11.64 -5.65 -13.91
N ALA A 120 -11.66 -4.59 -14.71
CA ALA A 120 -12.77 -4.24 -15.60
C ALA A 120 -12.60 -4.79 -17.04
N GLY A 121 -11.63 -5.69 -17.26
CA GLY A 121 -11.31 -6.23 -18.58
C GLY A 121 -10.20 -5.47 -19.31
N SER A 122 -9.57 -6.15 -20.27
CA SER A 122 -8.35 -5.67 -20.93
C SER A 122 -8.54 -4.36 -21.68
N ARG A 123 -9.71 -4.17 -22.30
CA ARG A 123 -10.02 -2.93 -23.03
C ARG A 123 -10.05 -1.72 -22.10
N VAL A 124 -10.64 -1.86 -20.92
CA VAL A 124 -10.71 -0.78 -19.94
C VAL A 124 -9.33 -0.49 -19.35
N SER A 125 -8.55 -1.52 -19.02
CA SER A 125 -7.17 -1.35 -18.56
C SER A 125 -6.28 -0.63 -19.59
N GLN A 126 -6.41 -0.98 -20.88
CA GLN A 126 -5.70 -0.29 -21.95
C GLN A 126 -6.08 1.19 -22.02
N LEU A 127 -7.38 1.49 -21.94
CA LEU A 127 -7.86 2.88 -21.93
C LEU A 127 -7.31 3.67 -20.74
N TYR A 128 -7.30 3.10 -19.54
CA TYR A 128 -6.68 3.75 -18.37
C TYR A 128 -5.19 4.05 -18.60
N ASN A 129 -4.44 3.09 -19.13
CA ASN A 129 -3.02 3.28 -19.41
C ASN A 129 -2.77 4.36 -20.49
N GLU A 130 -3.59 4.40 -21.53
CA GLU A 130 -3.52 5.42 -22.58
C GLU A 130 -3.75 6.82 -22.00
N VAL A 131 -4.82 7.00 -21.23
CA VAL A 131 -5.15 8.29 -20.59
C VAL A 131 -4.08 8.69 -19.58
N TRP A 132 -3.60 7.76 -18.76
CA TRP A 132 -2.55 8.03 -17.78
C TRP A 132 -1.24 8.48 -18.46
N SER A 133 -0.87 7.82 -19.56
CA SER A 133 0.31 8.21 -20.34
C SER A 133 0.18 9.61 -20.92
N GLN A 134 -1.01 10.01 -21.38
CA GLN A 134 -1.27 11.37 -21.87
C GLN A 134 -1.08 12.40 -20.76
N ILE A 135 -1.68 12.18 -19.59
CA ILE A 135 -1.55 13.07 -18.42
C ILE A 135 -0.07 13.28 -18.04
N LEU A 136 0.71 12.19 -17.98
CA LEU A 136 2.13 12.27 -17.61
C LEU A 136 2.95 13.04 -18.66
N ASN A 137 2.70 12.80 -19.95
CA ASN A 137 3.43 13.45 -21.03
C ASN A 137 3.06 14.95 -21.16
N GLU A 138 1.80 15.30 -20.96
CA GLU A 138 1.35 16.70 -20.97
C GLU A 138 1.91 17.47 -19.76
N GLY A 139 1.91 16.87 -18.57
CA GLY A 139 2.52 17.46 -17.38
C GLY A 139 4.01 17.75 -17.55
N ALA A 140 4.76 16.83 -18.16
CA ALA A 140 6.19 17.01 -18.45
C ALA A 140 6.47 18.12 -19.49
N SER A 141 5.52 18.39 -20.38
CA SER A 141 5.65 19.46 -21.38
C SER A 141 5.36 20.86 -20.81
N GLN A 142 4.61 20.96 -19.70
CA GLN A 142 4.29 22.23 -19.04
C GLN A 142 5.29 22.61 -17.93
N SER A 143 6.04 21.67 -17.36
CA SER A 143 7.09 21.93 -16.36
C SER A 143 8.46 22.31 -16.97
N GLY A 144 8.48 22.66 -18.26
CA GLY A 144 9.69 23.02 -19.03
C GLY A 144 9.94 24.52 -19.22
N GLU A 145 9.21 25.38 -18.50
CA GLU A 145 9.44 26.84 -18.41
C GLU A 145 9.81 27.26 -16.97
#